data_AF-A0A3M1LBB2-F1
#
_entry.id   AF-A0A3M1LBB2-F1
#
_cell.length_a   1.000
_cell.length_b   1.000
_cell.length_c   1.000
_cell.angle_alpha   90.00
_cell.angle_beta   90.00
_cell.angle_gamma   90.00
#
_symmetry.space_group_name_H-M   'P 1'
#
loop_
_entity.id
_entity.type
_entity.pdbx_description
1 polymer ?
#
loop_
_entity_poly.entity_id
_entity_poly.type
_entity_poly.pdbx_seq_one_letter_code
_entity_poly.pdbx_strand_id
1 'polypeptide(L)'
;MDHRDPQAAIIRKKARKTKNLHRGFCKAHYRKAKNINLNSSHQVSKQIVDFALQNSAFVIVFEGLKDWKPRGGKKSSSLRQKFHNWMHRCLVQFTTEKFEEGGVKVELVYARGMSSWAYDGSGRLKRSNKKYSIATLCQEILKS
;
A
#
# COMPACT_ATOMS: atom_id res chain seq x y z
N MET A 1 10.47 7.90 7.97
CA MET A 1 10.90 6.64 8.63
C MET A 1 9.70 5.72 8.74
N ASP A 2 9.83 4.46 8.34
CA ASP A 2 8.74 3.48 8.44
C ASP A 2 8.74 2.85 9.85
N HIS A 3 7.75 3.18 10.68
CA HIS A 3 7.64 2.70 12.07
C HIS A 3 7.46 1.17 12.18
N ARG A 4 7.27 0.46 11.06
CA ARG A 4 7.11 -1.01 10.99
C ARG A 4 8.45 -1.74 10.98
N ASP A 5 9.48 -1.12 10.39
CA ASP A 5 10.80 -1.74 10.17
C ASP A 5 11.52 -2.17 11.46
N PRO A 6 11.40 -1.46 12.60
CA PRO A 6 12.04 -1.87 13.84
C PRO A 6 11.60 -3.26 14.33
N GLN A 7 10.30 -3.58 14.29
CA GLN A 7 9.81 -4.89 14.76
C GLN A 7 10.28 -6.02 13.83
N ALA A 8 10.21 -5.80 12.52
CA ALA A 8 10.72 -6.76 11.53
C ALA A 8 12.23 -6.99 11.69
N ALA A 9 13.01 -5.94 11.97
CA ALA A 9 14.45 -6.05 12.23
C ALA A 9 14.75 -6.87 13.49
N ILE A 10 14.03 -6.65 14.59
CA ILE A 10 14.18 -7.43 15.83
C ILE A 10 13.87 -8.91 15.58
N ILE A 11 12.76 -9.21 14.90
CA ILE A 11 12.35 -10.58 14.56
C ILE A 11 13.45 -11.27 13.73
N ARG A 12 13.98 -10.60 12.69
CA ARG A 12 15.07 -11.15 11.87
C ARG A 12 16.34 -11.41 12.68
N LYS A 13 16.73 -10.48 13.55
CA LYS A 13 17.91 -10.62 14.42
C LYS A 13 17.76 -11.82 15.36
N LYS A 14 16.58 -12.00 15.96
CA LYS A 14 16.29 -13.16 16.80
C LYS A 14 16.28 -14.46 15.99
N ALA A 15 15.63 -14.47 14.82
CA ALA A 15 15.52 -15.67 13.98
C ALA A 15 16.89 -16.18 13.52
N ARG A 16 17.82 -15.29 13.16
CA ARG A 16 19.20 -15.66 12.79
C ARG A 16 19.97 -16.36 13.92
N LYS A 17 19.64 -16.06 15.18
CA LYS A 17 20.29 -16.66 16.36
C LYS A 17 19.61 -17.96 16.80
N THR A 18 18.44 -18.28 16.25
CA THR A 18 17.65 -19.45 16.64
C THR A 18 17.83 -20.54 15.59
N LYS A 19 18.26 -21.74 16.00
CA LYS A 19 18.44 -22.88 15.09
C LYS A 19 17.11 -23.38 14.53
N ASN A 20 16.11 -23.63 15.39
CA ASN A 20 14.78 -24.10 15.01
C ASN A 20 13.69 -23.13 15.48
N LEU A 21 12.88 -22.64 14.54
CA LEU A 21 11.74 -21.76 14.85
C LEU A 21 10.55 -22.59 15.33
N HIS A 22 9.95 -22.22 16.45
CA HIS A 22 8.76 -22.86 17.01
C HIS A 22 7.51 -21.98 16.81
N ARG A 23 6.33 -22.59 16.95
CA ARG A 23 5.05 -21.87 16.91
C ARG A 23 5.00 -20.83 18.04
N GLY A 24 4.74 -19.57 17.69
CA GLY A 24 4.72 -18.47 18.67
C GLY A 24 6.05 -17.74 18.84
N PHE A 25 7.08 -18.13 18.09
CA PHE A 25 8.33 -17.38 18.01
C PHE A 25 8.07 -15.89 17.74
N CYS A 26 8.60 -15.02 18.60
CA CYS A 26 8.42 -13.56 18.52
C CYS A 26 6.95 -13.07 18.43
N LYS A 27 5.97 -13.84 18.94
CA LYS A 27 4.54 -13.49 18.89
C LYS A 27 4.23 -12.05 19.32
N ALA A 28 4.88 -11.56 20.38
CA ALA A 28 4.70 -10.19 20.86
C ALA A 28 5.12 -9.13 19.83
N HIS A 29 6.24 -9.34 19.13
CA HIS A 29 6.71 -8.41 18.10
C HIS A 29 5.83 -8.44 16.86
N TYR A 30 5.37 -9.63 16.44
CA TYR A 30 4.40 -9.77 15.36
C TYR A 30 3.08 -9.06 15.71
N ARG A 31 2.55 -9.27 16.92
CA ARG A 31 1.36 -8.59 17.41
C ARG A 31 1.54 -7.07 17.43
N LYS A 32 2.68 -6.58 17.92
CA LYS A 32 3.00 -5.14 17.93
C LYS A 32 3.05 -4.54 16.53
N ALA A 33 3.71 -5.20 15.58
CA ALA A 33 3.76 -4.77 14.18
C ALA A 33 2.36 -4.74 13.54
N LYS A 34 1.53 -5.77 13.80
CA LYS A 34 0.13 -5.80 13.35
C LYS A 34 -0.66 -4.61 13.91
N ASN A 35 -0.56 -4.35 15.21
CA ASN A 35 -1.29 -3.27 15.85
C ASN A 35 -0.87 -1.88 15.34
N ILE A 36 0.43 -1.66 15.10
CA ILE A 36 0.92 -0.44 14.46
C ILE A 36 0.27 -0.26 13.09
N ASN A 37 0.25 -1.31 12.26
CA ASN A 37 -0.36 -1.25 10.93
C ASN A 37 -1.86 -0.98 10.98
N LEU A 38 -2.57 -1.62 11.91
CA LEU A 38 -4.01 -1.40 12.10
C LEU A 38 -4.27 0.05 12.53
N ASN A 39 -3.54 0.55 13.52
CA ASN A 39 -3.68 1.94 13.97
C ASN A 39 -3.40 2.94 12.83
N SER A 40 -2.32 2.74 12.06
CA SER A 40 -2.07 3.57 10.87
C SER A 40 -3.20 3.48 9.84
N SER A 41 -3.79 2.31 9.63
CA SER A 41 -4.93 2.14 8.71
C SER A 41 -6.18 2.86 9.23
N HIS A 42 -6.46 2.79 10.53
CA HIS A 42 -7.55 3.56 11.15
C HIS A 42 -7.35 5.07 10.99
N GLN A 43 -6.15 5.58 11.29
CA GLN A 43 -5.85 7.01 11.17
C GLN A 43 -5.98 7.50 9.72
N VAL A 44 -5.38 6.78 8.77
CA VAL A 44 -5.43 7.16 7.35
C VAL A 44 -6.86 7.04 6.81
N SER A 45 -7.60 5.96 7.12
CA SER A 45 -8.99 5.83 6.70
C SER A 45 -9.87 6.98 7.20
N LYS A 46 -9.69 7.40 8.46
CA LYS A 46 -10.40 8.57 9.00
C LYS A 46 -10.04 9.85 8.23
N GLN A 47 -8.75 10.11 7.99
CA GLN A 47 -8.33 11.29 7.23
C GLN A 47 -8.91 11.31 5.80
N ILE A 48 -8.96 10.14 5.14
CA ILE A 48 -9.57 10.00 3.82
C ILE A 48 -11.07 10.34 3.85
N VAL A 49 -11.80 9.78 4.82
CA VAL A 49 -13.24 10.02 5.01
C VAL A 49 -13.52 11.49 5.31
N ASP A 50 -12.80 12.05 6.29
CA ASP A 50 -12.93 13.46 6.69
C ASP A 50 -12.68 14.39 5.49
N PHE A 51 -11.65 14.12 4.68
CA PHE A 51 -11.36 14.87 3.47
C PHE A 51 -12.48 14.79 2.42
N ALA A 52 -13.01 13.59 2.17
CA ALA A 52 -14.09 13.41 1.21
C ALA A 52 -15.39 14.09 1.66
N LEU A 53 -15.74 14.03 2.96
CA LEU A 53 -16.88 14.76 3.52
C LEU A 53 -16.71 16.28 3.39
N GLN A 54 -15.52 16.81 3.70
CA GLN A 54 -15.21 18.24 3.54
C GLN A 54 -15.38 18.74 2.09
N ASN A 55 -15.12 17.87 1.11
CA ASN A 55 -15.24 18.20 -0.30
C ASN A 55 -16.58 17.75 -0.91
N SER A 56 -17.55 17.33 -0.09
CA SER A 56 -18.87 16.84 -0.54
C SER A 56 -18.77 15.72 -1.60
N ALA A 57 -17.78 14.84 -1.46
CA ALA A 57 -17.60 13.72 -2.37
C ALA A 57 -18.65 12.62 -2.09
N PHE A 58 -19.28 12.12 -3.16
CA PHE A 58 -20.30 11.06 -3.10
C PHE A 58 -19.74 9.63 -3.26
N VAL A 59 -18.50 9.50 -3.72
CA VAL A 59 -17.84 8.21 -3.93
C VAL A 59 -16.35 8.34 -3.64
N ILE A 60 -15.79 7.36 -2.93
CA ILE A 60 -14.34 7.17 -2.82
C ILE A 60 -13.95 5.97 -3.67
N VAL A 61 -12.94 6.15 -4.51
CA VAL A 61 -12.45 5.09 -5.41
C VAL A 61 -11.06 4.63 -4.98
N PHE A 62 -10.91 3.33 -4.73
CA PHE A 62 -9.63 2.68 -4.49
C PHE A 62 -9.21 1.79 -5.67
N GLU A 63 -7.91 1.53 -5.79
CA GLU A 63 -7.40 0.53 -6.71
C GLU A 63 -7.76 -0.90 -6.26
N GLY A 64 -8.31 -1.70 -7.18
CA GLY A 64 -8.63 -3.10 -7.00
C GLY A 64 -7.39 -3.99 -7.05
N LEU A 65 -6.69 -4.12 -5.94
CA LEU A 65 -5.41 -4.83 -5.84
C LEU A 65 -5.52 -6.30 -5.37
N LYS A 66 -6.66 -6.95 -5.60
CA LYS A 66 -6.94 -8.32 -5.09
C LYS A 66 -5.87 -9.33 -5.47
N ASP A 67 -5.41 -9.28 -6.73
CA ASP A 67 -4.43 -10.22 -7.31
C ASP A 67 -3.03 -9.62 -7.46
N TRP A 68 -2.81 -8.42 -6.92
CA TRP A 68 -1.52 -7.77 -7.02
C TRP A 68 -0.49 -8.46 -6.10
N LYS A 69 0.62 -8.89 -6.68
CA LYS A 69 1.78 -9.44 -5.97
C LYS A 69 3.05 -8.78 -6.50
N PRO A 70 4.05 -8.51 -5.63
CA PRO A 70 5.33 -7.99 -6.09
C PRO A 70 5.99 -9.02 -7.02
N ARG A 71 6.16 -8.65 -8.29
CA ARG A 71 6.85 -9.49 -9.31
C ARG A 71 8.37 -9.52 -9.13
N GLY A 72 8.94 -8.54 -8.42
CA GLY A 72 10.37 -8.43 -8.18
C GLY A 72 10.82 -8.81 -6.75
N GLY A 73 12.13 -8.86 -6.56
CA GLY A 73 12.78 -8.99 -5.26
C GLY A 73 13.14 -10.43 -4.85
N LYS A 74 14.34 -10.59 -4.28
CA LYS A 74 14.83 -11.86 -3.71
C LYS A 74 13.92 -12.36 -2.59
N LYS A 75 13.98 -13.67 -2.28
CA LYS A 75 13.37 -14.25 -1.07
C LYS A 75 13.84 -13.43 0.15
N SER A 76 12.90 -13.03 1.01
CA SER A 76 13.17 -12.17 2.19
C SER A 76 13.65 -10.74 1.89
N SER A 77 13.45 -10.23 0.67
CA SER A 77 13.75 -8.84 0.34
C SER A 77 12.83 -7.84 1.07
N SER A 78 13.32 -6.61 1.24
CA SER A 78 12.55 -5.50 1.82
C SER A 78 11.24 -5.24 1.07
N LEU A 79 11.24 -5.35 -0.26
CA LEU A 79 10.04 -5.20 -1.09
C LEU A 79 8.96 -6.21 -0.70
N ARG A 80 9.31 -7.50 -0.64
CA ARG A 80 8.37 -8.57 -0.27
C ARG A 80 7.89 -8.45 1.17
N GLN A 81 8.76 -7.99 2.07
CA GLN A 81 8.39 -7.75 3.47
C GLN A 81 7.39 -6.59 3.60
N LYS A 82 7.66 -5.47 2.91
CA LYS A 82 6.76 -4.31 2.87
C LYS A 82 5.40 -4.67 2.30
N PHE A 83 5.36 -5.49 1.25
CA PHE A 83 4.12 -6.01 0.69
C PHE A 83 3.28 -6.79 1.70
N HIS A 84 3.88 -7.73 2.45
CA HIS A 84 3.13 -8.49 3.46
C HIS A 84 2.66 -7.62 4.63
N ASN A 85 3.34 -6.50 4.87
CA ASN A 85 2.95 -5.51 5.87
C ASN A 85 2.02 -4.43 5.30
N TRP A 86 1.67 -4.48 4.02
CA TRP A 86 0.78 -3.52 3.40
C TRP A 86 -0.67 -3.90 3.64
N MET A 87 -1.37 -3.08 4.41
CA MET A 87 -2.75 -3.30 4.82
C MET A 87 -3.76 -2.63 3.88
N HIS A 88 -3.57 -2.73 2.56
CA HIS A 88 -4.52 -2.15 1.58
C HIS A 88 -5.97 -2.56 1.88
N ARG A 89 -6.19 -3.86 2.14
CA ARG A 89 -7.54 -4.39 2.41
C ARG A 89 -8.14 -3.84 3.70
N CYS A 90 -7.36 -3.75 4.78
CA CYS A 90 -7.86 -3.16 6.03
C CYS A 90 -8.13 -1.67 5.85
N LEU A 91 -7.32 -0.95 5.07
CA LEU A 91 -7.56 0.46 4.78
C LEU A 91 -8.89 0.64 4.03
N VAL A 92 -9.10 -0.12 2.95
CA VAL A 92 -10.37 -0.10 2.19
C VAL A 92 -11.54 -0.43 3.11
N GLN A 93 -11.46 -1.54 3.85
CA GLN A 93 -12.51 -1.94 4.80
C GLN A 93 -12.82 -0.85 5.82
N PHE A 94 -11.81 -0.28 6.48
CA PHE A 94 -11.99 0.76 7.48
C PHE A 94 -12.50 2.08 6.91
N THR A 95 -12.21 2.38 5.65
CA THR A 95 -12.80 3.51 4.95
C THR A 95 -14.26 3.22 4.62
N THR A 96 -14.58 2.02 4.10
CA THR A 96 -15.96 1.58 3.86
C THR A 96 -16.80 1.67 5.13
N GLU A 97 -16.36 1.07 6.23
CA GLU A 97 -17.10 1.07 7.51
C GLU A 97 -17.37 2.51 8.03
N LYS A 98 -16.35 3.38 8.04
CA LYS A 98 -16.51 4.77 8.52
C LYS A 98 -17.38 5.63 7.61
N PHE A 99 -17.42 5.31 6.32
CA PHE A 99 -18.19 6.09 5.37
C PHE A 99 -19.61 5.55 5.22
N GLU A 100 -19.85 4.24 5.40
CA GLU A 100 -21.22 3.71 5.43
C GLU A 100 -22.07 4.39 6.52
N GLU A 101 -21.47 4.75 7.66
CA GLU A 101 -22.08 5.58 8.69
C GLU A 101 -22.48 6.99 8.20
N GLY A 102 -21.84 7.50 7.13
CA GLY A 102 -22.04 8.82 6.52
C GLY A 102 -22.78 8.84 5.18
N GLY A 103 -23.28 7.71 4.67
CA GLY A 103 -24.24 7.66 3.55
C GLY A 103 -23.68 7.68 2.11
N VAL A 104 -22.44 7.26 1.88
CA VAL A 104 -21.71 7.36 0.58
C VAL A 104 -20.98 6.03 0.29
N LYS A 105 -20.64 5.80 -0.97
CA LYS A 105 -20.11 4.53 -1.48
C LYS A 105 -18.59 4.50 -1.60
N VAL A 106 -18.02 3.33 -1.36
CA VAL A 106 -16.62 3.01 -1.68
C VAL A 106 -16.58 2.01 -2.83
N GLU A 107 -15.85 2.35 -3.89
CA GLU A 107 -15.73 1.53 -5.10
C GLU A 107 -14.28 1.10 -5.36
N LEU A 108 -14.12 -0.06 -6.00
CA LEU A 108 -12.83 -0.60 -6.42
C LEU A 108 -12.72 -0.63 -7.93
N VAL A 109 -11.72 0.05 -8.49
CA VAL A 109 -11.48 0.11 -9.94
C VAL A 109 -10.27 -0.72 -10.36
N TYR A 110 -10.23 -1.11 -11.63
CA TYR A 110 -9.13 -1.90 -12.15
C TYR A 110 -7.80 -1.11 -12.11
N ALA A 111 -6.82 -1.61 -11.35
CA ALA A 111 -5.57 -0.89 -11.08
C ALA A 111 -4.58 -0.81 -12.26
N ARG A 112 -4.79 -1.60 -13.33
CA ARG A 112 -3.83 -1.68 -14.43
C ARG A 112 -3.86 -0.39 -15.24
N GLY A 113 -2.70 0.24 -15.37
CA GLY A 113 -2.55 1.44 -16.19
C GLY A 113 -2.62 2.75 -15.40
N MET A 114 -3.22 2.75 -14.20
CA MET A 114 -3.41 3.97 -13.39
C MET A 114 -2.10 4.69 -13.04
N SER A 115 -1.01 3.95 -12.86
CA SER A 115 0.31 4.52 -12.54
C SER A 115 1.24 4.69 -13.75
N SER A 116 0.84 4.22 -14.93
CA SER A 116 1.64 4.22 -16.17
C SER A 116 1.11 5.11 -17.28
N TRP A 117 -0.08 5.67 -17.13
CA TRP A 117 -0.71 6.61 -18.06
C TRP A 117 -0.95 7.95 -17.38
N ALA A 118 -0.94 9.03 -18.17
CA ALA A 118 -1.33 10.35 -17.70
C ALA A 118 -2.84 10.41 -17.42
N TYR A 119 -3.23 11.20 -16.42
CA TYR A 119 -4.63 11.27 -15.97
C TYR A 119 -5.56 11.91 -17.00
N ASP A 120 -5.01 12.77 -17.87
CA ASP A 120 -5.69 13.49 -18.95
C ASP A 120 -5.72 12.69 -20.27
N GLY A 121 -5.18 11.47 -20.27
CA GLY A 121 -5.11 10.62 -21.47
C GLY A 121 -4.01 11.01 -22.46
N SER A 122 -3.15 11.97 -22.14
CA SER A 122 -2.09 12.48 -23.05
C SER A 122 -1.01 11.44 -23.41
N GLY A 123 -1.00 10.27 -22.76
CA GLY A 123 -0.19 9.14 -23.18
C GLY A 123 0.45 8.37 -22.02
N ARG A 124 1.42 7.52 -22.36
CA ARG A 124 2.17 6.74 -21.36
C ARG A 124 3.20 7.59 -20.64
N LEU A 125 3.40 7.30 -19.37
CA LEU A 125 4.42 7.92 -18.54
C LEU A 125 5.71 7.09 -18.54
N LYS A 126 6.84 7.78 -18.68
CA LYS A 126 8.20 7.28 -18.43
C LYS A 126 8.67 7.80 -17.08
N ARG A 127 9.05 6.89 -16.18
CA ARG A 127 9.57 7.24 -14.84
C ARG A 127 11.08 7.22 -14.82
N SER A 128 11.68 8.15 -14.08
CA SER A 128 13.13 8.19 -13.89
C SER A 128 13.60 7.03 -13.02
N ASN A 129 14.64 6.33 -13.45
CA ASN A 129 15.28 5.27 -12.67
C ASN A 129 15.99 5.83 -11.41
N LYS A 130 16.40 7.10 -11.42
CA LYS A 130 17.08 7.74 -10.28
C LYS A 130 16.07 8.24 -9.23
N LYS A 131 14.96 8.84 -9.67
CA LYS A 131 13.93 9.39 -8.79
C LYS A 131 12.55 9.04 -9.33
N TYR A 132 11.98 7.96 -8.81
CA TYR A 132 10.72 7.36 -9.30
C TYR A 132 9.50 8.29 -9.22
N SER A 133 9.55 9.31 -8.36
CA SER A 133 8.49 10.33 -8.25
C SER A 133 8.45 11.28 -9.45
N ILE A 134 9.53 11.36 -10.24
CA ILE A 134 9.58 12.15 -11.47
C ILE A 134 9.10 11.28 -12.62
N ALA A 135 8.05 11.74 -13.31
CA ALA A 135 7.48 11.12 -14.49
C ALA A 135 7.40 12.16 -15.63
N THR A 136 7.63 11.72 -16.85
CA THR A 136 7.52 12.53 -18.07
C THR A 136 6.69 11.74 -19.08
N LEU A 137 6.00 12.41 -19.99
CA LEU A 137 5.33 11.73 -21.11
C LEU A 137 6.37 11.00 -21.97
N CYS A 138 6.04 9.77 -22.38
CA CYS A 138 6.78 9.08 -23.43
C CYS A 138 6.50 9.84 -24.73
N GLN A 139 7.46 10.64 -25.19
CA GLN A 139 7.45 11.10 -26.57
C GLN A 139 7.61 9.86 -27.47
N GLU A 140 6.62 9.60 -28.32
CA GLU A 140 6.84 8.72 -29.46
C GLU A 140 7.87 9.39 -30.35
N ILE A 141 9.06 8.80 -30.44
CA ILE A 141 9.98 9.12 -31.52
C ILE A 141 9.25 8.66 -32.78
N LEU A 142 8.66 9.61 -33.52
CA LEU A 142 8.26 9.42 -34.90
C LEU A 142 9.50 8.88 -35.63
N LYS A 143 9.57 7.55 -35.78
CA LYS A 143 10.51 6.95 -36.72
C LYS A 143 9.94 7.23 -38.09
N SER A 144 10.40 8.33 -38.69
CA SER A 144 10.31 8.59 -40.14
C SER A 144 11.10 7.54 -40.90
#